data_AF-A0A961L3Y7-F1
#
_entry.id   AF-A0A961L3Y7-F1
#
_cell.length_a   1.000
_cell.length_b   1.000
_cell.length_c   1.000
_cell.angle_alpha   90.00
_cell.angle_beta   90.00
_cell.angle_gamma   90.00
#
_symmetry.space_group_name_H-M   'P 1'
#
loop_
_entity.id
_entity.type
_entity.pdbx_description
1 polymer ?
#
loop_
_entity_poly.entity_id
_entity_poly.type
_entity_poly.pdbx_seq_one_letter_code
_entity_poly.pdbx_strand_id
1 'polypeptide(L)'
;KLTGLVLTGSGAPGNAASRLQQFVHSQGSLSYLQDDRLDAEVQEQAGTLDAATRKQQLDTIQQQLVEEALFLPVVEFAFPVIIGPRVDYDGVNGIPGNPYTGPYEDLTIKS
;
A
#
# COMPACT_ATOMS: atom_id res chain seq x y z
N LYS A 1 21.67 6.91 -18.85
CA LYS A 1 20.57 5.91 -18.74
C LYS A 1 20.84 5.09 -17.49
N LEU A 2 19.94 5.07 -16.51
CA LEU A 2 20.09 4.21 -15.33
C LEU A 2 19.85 2.75 -15.73
N THR A 3 20.67 1.83 -15.23
CA THR A 3 20.60 0.39 -15.46
C THR A 3 20.46 -0.33 -14.12
N GLY A 4 19.78 -1.47 -14.09
CA GLY A 4 19.54 -2.23 -12.85
C GLY A 4 18.34 -1.76 -12.03
N LEU A 5 17.45 -0.96 -12.62
CA LEU A 5 16.18 -0.56 -12.00
C LEU A 5 15.03 -1.43 -12.53
N VAL A 6 14.13 -1.83 -11.64
CA VAL A 6 12.87 -2.49 -11.98
C VAL A 6 11.73 -1.55 -11.56
N LEU A 7 10.82 -1.26 -12.49
CA LEU A 7 9.57 -0.59 -12.15
C LEU A 7 8.59 -1.63 -11.62
N THR A 8 8.27 -1.58 -10.34
CA THR A 8 7.35 -2.51 -9.68
C THR A 8 6.06 -1.83 -9.27
N GLY A 9 4.97 -2.60 -9.22
CA GLY A 9 3.66 -2.16 -8.78
C GLY A 9 2.80 -3.35 -8.39
N SER A 10 1.89 -3.16 -7.44
CA SER A 10 0.97 -4.21 -6.96
C SER A 10 -0.42 -3.63 -6.76
N GLY A 11 -1.42 -4.27 -7.39
CA GLY A 11 -2.85 -4.01 -7.16
C GLY A 11 -3.46 -4.89 -6.07
N ALA A 12 -2.66 -5.72 -5.38
CA ALA A 12 -3.17 -6.57 -4.31
C ALA A 12 -3.69 -5.72 -3.14
N PRO A 13 -4.80 -6.08 -2.48
CA PRO A 13 -5.27 -5.36 -1.28
C PRO A 13 -4.20 -5.34 -0.19
N GLY A 14 -4.14 -4.25 0.58
CA GLY A 14 -3.19 -4.16 1.68
C GLY A 14 -2.97 -2.75 2.21
N ASN A 15 -2.13 -2.66 3.23
CA ASN A 15 -1.63 -1.44 3.85
C ASN A 15 -0.09 -1.42 3.83
N ALA A 16 0.52 -0.35 4.35
CA ALA A 16 1.98 -0.19 4.38
C ALA A 16 2.72 -1.43 4.96
N ALA A 17 2.26 -2.00 6.08
CA ALA A 17 2.89 -3.18 6.68
C ALA A 17 2.89 -4.41 5.76
N SER A 18 1.75 -4.70 5.11
CA SER A 18 1.68 -5.79 4.12
C SER A 18 2.56 -5.52 2.89
N ARG A 19 2.80 -4.24 2.53
CA ARG A 19 3.73 -3.88 1.46
C ARG A 19 5.18 -4.13 1.85
N LEU A 20 5.56 -3.89 3.11
CA LEU A 20 6.89 -4.25 3.60
C LEU A 20 7.16 -5.76 3.45
N GLN A 21 6.19 -6.61 3.79
CA GLN A 21 6.33 -8.06 3.59
C GLN A 21 6.48 -8.45 2.12
N GLN A 22 5.78 -7.76 1.21
CA GLN A 22 5.79 -8.09 -0.22
C GLN A 22 7.05 -7.60 -0.95
N PHE A 23 7.53 -6.40 -0.61
CA PHE A 23 8.54 -5.66 -1.38
C PHE A 23 9.86 -5.46 -0.65
N VAL A 24 9.88 -5.52 0.68
CA VAL A 24 11.08 -5.23 1.50
C VAL A 24 11.68 -6.50 2.04
N HIS A 25 10.87 -7.34 2.70
CA HIS A 25 11.34 -8.59 3.26
C HIS A 25 11.97 -9.47 2.18
N SER A 26 13.14 -10.07 2.41
CA SER A 26 13.95 -10.76 1.39
C SER A 26 13.25 -11.99 0.80
N GLN A 27 12.29 -12.57 1.53
CA GLN A 27 11.42 -13.66 1.05
C GLN A 27 10.10 -13.17 0.42
N GLY A 28 9.94 -11.86 0.26
CA GLY A 28 8.76 -11.24 -0.35
C GLY A 28 8.68 -11.53 -1.84
N SER A 29 7.47 -11.74 -2.35
CA SER A 29 7.25 -12.15 -3.75
C SER A 29 7.69 -11.14 -4.80
N LEU A 30 7.86 -9.88 -4.41
CA LEU A 30 8.35 -8.79 -5.27
C LEU A 30 9.57 -8.07 -4.66
N SER A 31 10.23 -8.68 -3.67
CA SER A 31 11.43 -8.09 -3.08
C SER A 31 12.66 -8.33 -3.96
N TYR A 32 13.48 -7.29 -4.05
CA TYR A 32 14.81 -7.31 -4.65
C TYR A 32 15.89 -6.94 -3.62
N LEU A 33 15.49 -6.78 -2.36
CA LEU A 33 16.38 -6.51 -1.24
C LEU A 33 16.83 -7.83 -0.61
N GLN A 34 18.05 -7.81 -0.08
CA GLN A 34 18.65 -8.89 0.71
C GLN A 34 19.31 -8.21 1.91
N ASP A 35 18.52 -7.94 2.94
CA ASP A 35 18.95 -7.23 4.15
C ASP A 35 18.31 -7.89 5.39
N ASP A 36 19.11 -8.70 6.09
CA ASP A 36 18.69 -9.42 7.29
C ASP A 36 18.19 -8.50 8.41
N ARG A 37 18.69 -7.26 8.47
CA ARG A 37 18.24 -6.26 9.46
C ARG A 37 16.82 -5.81 9.13
N LEU A 38 16.55 -5.44 7.88
CA LEU A 38 15.20 -5.08 7.45
C LEU A 38 14.23 -6.25 7.60
N ASP A 39 14.68 -7.49 7.34
CA ASP A 39 13.86 -8.68 7.57
C ASP A 39 13.45 -8.82 9.04
N ALA A 40 14.41 -8.66 9.97
CA ALA A 40 14.14 -8.71 11.39
C ALA A 40 13.18 -7.59 11.84
N GLU A 41 13.40 -6.36 11.38
CA GLU A 41 12.54 -5.20 11.71
C GLU A 41 11.11 -5.39 11.18
N VAL A 42 10.94 -5.89 9.95
CA VAL A 42 9.62 -6.19 9.37
C VAL A 42 8.90 -7.30 10.14
N GLN A 43 9.63 -8.35 10.55
CA GLN A 43 9.06 -9.43 11.37
C GLN A 43 8.66 -8.95 12.76
N GLU A 44 9.50 -8.14 13.41
CA GLU A 44 9.20 -7.54 14.72
C GLU A 44 7.97 -6.64 14.66
N GLN A 45 7.91 -5.75 13.67
CA GLN A 45 6.76 -4.87 13.44
C GLN A 45 5.49 -5.70 13.26
N ALA A 46 5.52 -6.79 12.49
CA ALA A 46 4.38 -7.65 12.25
C ALA A 46 3.89 -8.39 13.51
N GLY A 47 4.81 -8.77 14.41
CA GLY A 47 4.50 -9.43 15.69
C GLY A 47 4.06 -8.49 16.81
N THR A 48 4.30 -7.18 16.67
CA THR A 48 4.03 -6.20 17.73
C THR A 48 2.53 -5.95 17.92
N LEU A 49 2.02 -6.16 19.13
CA LEU A 49 0.58 -6.03 19.43
C LEU A 49 0.15 -4.61 19.74
N ASP A 50 0.96 -3.87 20.52
CA ASP A 50 0.67 -2.49 20.88
C ASP A 50 0.63 -1.59 19.64
N ALA A 51 -0.48 -0.88 19.44
CA ALA A 51 -0.74 -0.16 18.20
C ALA A 51 0.18 1.06 18.02
N ALA A 52 0.51 1.76 19.12
CA ALA A 52 1.38 2.93 19.07
C ALA A 52 2.82 2.52 18.72
N THR A 53 3.33 1.49 19.40
CA THR A 53 4.65 0.92 19.15
C THR A 53 4.75 0.36 17.73
N ARG A 54 3.75 -0.41 17.29
CA ARG A 54 3.72 -0.97 15.94
C ARG A 54 3.74 0.12 14.87
N LYS A 55 3.02 1.23 15.09
CA LYS A 55 3.05 2.37 14.17
C LYS A 55 4.43 3.02 14.14
N GLN A 56 5.05 3.24 15.30
CA GLN A 56 6.37 3.86 15.36
C GLN A 56 7.45 3.01 14.64
N GLN A 57 7.43 1.68 14.81
CA GLN A 57 8.29 0.76 14.06
C GLN A 57 8.06 0.89 12.55
N LEU A 58 6.79 0.87 12.12
CA LEU A 58 6.42 1.03 10.71
C LEU A 58 6.88 2.37 10.13
N ASP A 59 6.75 3.48 10.88
CA ASP A 59 7.24 4.79 10.47
C ASP A 59 8.76 4.79 10.35
N THR A 60 9.46 4.13 11.27
CA THR A 60 10.93 4.04 11.28
C THR A 60 11.45 3.28 10.07
N ILE A 61 10.87 2.11 9.76
CA ILE A 61 11.24 1.33 8.57
C ILE A 61 11.01 2.16 7.31
N GLN A 62 9.85 2.81 7.17
CA GLN A 62 9.57 3.67 6.01
C GLN A 62 10.60 4.81 5.85
N GLN A 63 11.01 5.43 6.96
CA GLN A 63 12.02 6.49 6.92
C GLN A 63 13.37 5.97 6.43
N GLN A 64 13.83 4.81 6.93
CA GLN A 64 15.08 4.20 6.48
C GLN A 64 15.05 3.86 4.98
N LEU A 65 13.95 3.29 4.48
CA LEU A 65 13.81 2.98 3.05
C LEU A 65 13.96 4.21 2.15
N VAL A 66 13.49 5.37 2.63
CA VAL A 66 13.63 6.66 1.94
C VAL A 66 15.06 7.19 2.04
N GLU A 67 15.64 7.19 3.24
CA GLU A 67 17.00 7.70 3.49
C GLU A 67 18.08 6.89 2.78
N GLU A 68 17.91 5.57 2.70
CA GLU A 68 18.81 4.65 2.02
C GLU A 68 18.52 4.55 0.50
N ALA A 69 17.53 5.30 0.00
CA ALA A 69 17.13 5.33 -1.41
C ALA A 69 16.83 3.94 -2.02
N LEU A 70 16.25 3.04 -1.22
CA LEU A 70 15.91 1.67 -1.63
C LEU A 70 14.69 1.63 -2.56
N PHE A 71 13.84 2.66 -2.49
CA PHE A 71 12.68 2.84 -3.35
C PHE A 71 12.64 4.25 -3.94
N LEU A 72 12.47 4.34 -5.25
CA LEU A 72 12.26 5.60 -5.96
C LEU A 72 10.76 5.76 -6.26
N PRO A 73 10.05 6.74 -5.67
CA PRO A 73 8.67 7.01 -6.04
C PRO A 73 8.63 7.60 -7.46
N VAL A 74 8.05 6.84 -8.41
CA VAL A 74 7.96 7.26 -9.83
C VAL A 74 6.57 7.78 -10.19
N VAL A 75 5.51 7.14 -9.68
CA VAL A 75 4.12 7.48 -10.00
C VAL A 75 3.30 7.49 -8.72
N GLU A 76 2.60 8.59 -8.49
CA GLU A 76 1.45 8.62 -7.59
C GLU A 76 0.19 8.35 -8.43
N PHE A 77 -0.45 7.21 -8.19
CA PHE A 77 -1.58 6.78 -9.02
C PHE A 77 -2.84 7.55 -8.58
N ALA A 78 -3.19 8.62 -9.30
CA ALA A 78 -4.52 9.21 -9.18
C ALA A 78 -5.54 8.12 -9.55
N PHE A 79 -6.57 7.93 -8.73
CA PHE A 79 -7.64 6.95 -8.98
C PHE A 79 -8.88 7.69 -9.50
N PRO A 80 -8.91 8.13 -10.78
CA PRO A 80 -10.02 8.91 -11.30
C PRO A 80 -11.26 8.03 -11.42
N VAL A 81 -12.37 8.50 -10.86
CA VAL A 81 -13.67 7.86 -10.99
C VAL A 81 -14.62 8.79 -11.74
N ILE A 82 -15.33 8.25 -12.73
CA ILE A 82 -16.29 8.99 -13.55
C ILE A 82 -17.70 8.52 -13.19
N ILE A 83 -18.52 9.44 -12.70
CA ILE A 83 -19.90 9.16 -12.27
C ILE A 83 -20.89 9.59 -13.35
N GLY A 84 -21.76 8.67 -13.75
CA GLY A 84 -22.77 8.93 -14.78
C GLY A 84 -23.85 9.91 -14.30
N PRO A 85 -24.48 10.68 -15.21
CA PRO A 85 -25.42 11.75 -14.83
C PRO A 85 -26.68 11.25 -14.11
N ARG A 86 -27.04 9.97 -14.26
CA ARG A 86 -28.21 9.33 -13.63
C ARG A 86 -27.92 8.69 -12.28
N VAL A 87 -26.64 8.59 -11.88
CA VAL A 87 -26.27 8.03 -10.57
C VAL A 87 -26.56 9.06 -9.50
N ASP A 88 -27.18 8.62 -8.41
CA ASP A 88 -27.47 9.43 -7.23
C ASP A 88 -26.45 9.12 -6.11
N TYR A 89 -26.41 7.89 -5.61
CA TYR A 89 -25.33 7.38 -4.77
C TYR A 89 -24.46 6.37 -5.54
N ASP A 90 -23.17 6.68 -5.72
CA ASP A 90 -22.22 5.89 -6.49
C ASP A 90 -21.37 4.91 -5.67
N GLY A 91 -21.39 5.02 -4.33
CA GLY A 91 -20.68 4.13 -3.43
C GLY A 91 -19.15 4.19 -3.50
N VAL A 92 -18.54 5.13 -4.23
CA VAL A 92 -17.08 5.29 -4.24
C VAL A 92 -16.64 5.75 -2.86
N ASN A 93 -15.63 5.07 -2.30
CA ASN A 93 -15.17 5.25 -0.92
C ASN A 93 -16.26 5.01 0.15
N GLY A 94 -17.36 4.32 -0.20
CA GLY A 94 -18.40 3.94 0.76
C GLY A 94 -17.92 2.92 1.80
N ILE A 95 -16.93 2.10 1.44
CA ILE A 95 -16.28 1.14 2.32
C ILE A 95 -14.84 1.63 2.61
N PRO A 96 -14.44 1.83 3.88
CA PRO A 96 -13.08 2.23 4.24
C PRO A 96 -12.02 1.29 3.65
N GLY A 97 -11.07 1.86 2.90
CA GLY A 97 -9.98 1.10 2.28
C GLY A 97 -10.34 0.38 0.98
N ASN A 98 -11.59 0.48 0.50
CA ASN A 98 -12.00 0.03 -0.83
C ASN A 98 -12.11 1.25 -1.77
N PRO A 99 -11.21 1.42 -2.74
CA PRO A 99 -11.26 2.56 -3.65
C PRO A 99 -12.35 2.41 -4.74
N TYR A 100 -13.00 1.25 -4.81
CA TYR A 100 -14.04 0.94 -5.80
C TYR A 100 -15.45 1.25 -5.25
N THR A 101 -16.41 1.34 -6.16
CA THR A 101 -17.84 1.40 -5.82
C THR A 101 -18.25 0.24 -4.91
N GLY A 102 -18.88 0.56 -3.78
CA GLY A 102 -19.54 -0.40 -2.90
C GLY A 102 -20.04 0.20 -1.58
N PRO A 103 -20.94 -0.48 -0.87
CA PRO A 103 -21.55 -1.76 -1.26
C PRO A 103 -22.67 -1.56 -2.32
N TYR A 104 -22.91 -2.57 -3.15
CA TYR A 104 -23.75 -2.42 -4.35
C TYR A 104 -25.24 -2.22 -4.02
N GLU A 105 -25.68 -2.73 -2.86
CA GLU A 105 -27.05 -2.62 -2.37
C GLU A 105 -27.48 -1.19 -2.05
N ASP A 106 -26.54 -0.30 -1.76
CA ASP A 106 -26.82 1.09 -1.41
C ASP A 106 -26.88 2.00 -2.65
N LEU A 107 -26.53 1.49 -3.83
CA LEU A 107 -26.48 2.30 -5.05
C LEU A 107 -27.87 2.77 -5.48
N THR A 108 -27.99 4.07 -5.76
CA THR A 108 -29.24 4.69 -6.19
C THR A 108 -29.09 5.39 -7.53
N ILE A 109 -30.22 5.52 -8.23
CA ILE A 109 -30.35 6.35 -9.43
C ILE A 109 -31.28 7.52 -9.14
N LYS A 110 -31.05 8.63 -9.85
CA LYS A 110 -31.95 9.78 -9.82
C LYS A 110 -33.32 9.40 -10.39
N SER A 111 -34.36 9.93 -9.74
CA SER A 111 -35.76 9.86 -10.20
C SER A 111 -35.96 10.59 -11.51
#